data_AF-A0A3M7M1G3-F1
#
_entry.id   AF-A0A3M7M1G3-F1
#
_cell.length_a   1.000
_cell.length_b   1.000
_cell.length_c   1.000
_cell.angle_alpha   90.00
_cell.angle_beta   90.00
_cell.angle_gamma   90.00
#
_symmetry.space_group_name_H-M   'P 1'
#
loop_
_entity.id
_entity.type
_entity.pdbx_description
1 polymer ?
#
loop_
_entity_poly.entity_id
_entity_poly.type
_entity_poly.pdbx_seq_one_letter_code
_entity_poly.pdbx_strand_id
1 'polypeptide(L)'
;MRRCLFLYLLDSHDQGWSDYRRLHGTYNGCWSWFEADVYNASTGTKTARVKIQDNLHAIPDFTFHKIIWHRENCENKDIERLIDALVSGATLRIFAKARFGGWANYVMRVQVTIVLE
;
A
#
# COMPACT_ATOMS: atom_id res chain seq x y z
N MET A 1 11.74 18.39 14.13
CA MET A 1 11.11 17.77 12.93
C MET A 1 9.66 17.48 13.28
N ARG A 2 8.73 17.61 12.33
CA ARG A 2 7.32 17.22 12.57
C ARG A 2 7.25 15.71 12.66
N ARG A 3 6.59 15.19 13.69
CA ARG A 3 6.30 13.77 13.79
C ARG A 3 5.12 13.49 12.88
N CYS A 4 5.27 12.49 12.03
CA CYS A 4 4.21 12.11 11.13
C CYS A 4 4.13 10.60 11.03
N LEU A 5 2.91 10.09 11.18
CA LEU A 5 2.59 8.68 11.12
C LEU A 5 1.49 8.46 10.09
N PHE A 6 1.69 7.45 9.26
CA PHE A 6 0.67 6.93 8.36
C PHE A 6 0.29 5.53 8.83
N LEU A 7 -0.99 5.33 9.10
CA LEU A 7 -1.58 4.03 9.38
C LEU A 7 -2.47 3.63 8.20
N TYR A 8 -2.11 2.53 7.54
CA TYR A 8 -2.93 1.90 6.52
C TYR A 8 -3.60 0.67 7.12
N LEU A 9 -4.93 0.63 7.02
CA LEU A 9 -5.73 -0.57 7.29
C LEU A 9 -6.34 -1.01 5.97
N LEU A 10 -5.91 -2.19 5.50
CA LEU A 10 -6.30 -2.75 4.21
C LEU A 10 -7.04 -4.05 4.46
N ASP A 11 -8.17 -4.22 3.78
CA ASP A 11 -8.98 -5.44 3.83
C ASP A 11 -9.14 -5.95 2.40
N SER A 12 -8.38 -6.98 2.06
CA SER A 12 -8.18 -7.38 0.67
C SER A 12 -7.75 -8.83 0.51
N HIS A 13 -7.84 -9.33 -0.72
CA HIS A 13 -7.31 -10.62 -1.09
C HIS A 13 -6.90 -10.66 -2.57
N ASP A 14 -6.10 -11.68 -2.93
CA ASP A 14 -5.73 -11.92 -4.34
C ASP A 14 -6.82 -12.74 -5.06
N GLN A 15 -6.58 -13.20 -6.28
CA GLN A 15 -7.56 -13.97 -7.05
C GLN A 15 -8.00 -15.31 -6.42
N GLY A 16 -7.33 -15.77 -5.35
CA GLY A 16 -7.76 -16.94 -4.57
C GLY A 16 -7.39 -18.29 -5.16
N TRP A 17 -6.49 -18.36 -6.15
CA TRP A 17 -6.06 -19.62 -6.76
C TRP A 17 -4.60 -19.58 -7.24
N SER A 18 -3.93 -20.73 -7.15
CA SER A 18 -2.58 -20.98 -7.66
C SER A 18 -2.22 -22.47 -7.54
N ASP A 19 -1.42 -22.98 -8.48
CA ASP A 19 -0.88 -24.35 -8.41
C ASP A 19 0.26 -24.51 -7.38
N TYR A 20 0.83 -23.40 -6.89
CA TYR A 20 1.91 -23.41 -5.90
C TYR A 20 1.40 -23.56 -4.47
N ARG A 21 0.79 -24.71 -4.15
CA ARG A 21 0.16 -24.99 -2.85
C ARG A 21 1.03 -24.67 -1.62
N ARG A 22 2.34 -24.88 -1.72
CA ARG A 22 3.30 -24.59 -0.63
C ARG A 22 3.40 -23.11 -0.24
N LEU A 23 2.94 -22.21 -1.10
CA LEU A 23 2.99 -20.76 -0.88
C LEU A 23 1.65 -20.20 -0.40
N HIS A 24 0.58 -21.00 -0.44
CA HIS A 24 -0.76 -20.56 -0.07
C HIS A 24 -0.77 -20.00 1.36
N GLY A 25 -1.42 -18.84 1.52
CA GLY A 25 -1.50 -18.17 2.83
C GLY A 25 -0.21 -17.50 3.28
N THR A 26 0.83 -17.45 2.44
CA THR A 26 2.04 -16.68 2.70
C THR A 26 2.07 -15.43 1.84
N TYR A 27 2.92 -14.47 2.19
CA TYR A 27 3.19 -13.31 1.33
C TYR A 27 4.12 -13.63 0.14
N ASN A 28 4.71 -14.83 0.12
CA ASN A 28 5.64 -15.21 -0.95
C ASN A 28 4.87 -15.63 -2.20
N GLY A 29 5.30 -15.14 -3.36
CA GLY A 29 4.71 -15.51 -4.64
C GLY A 29 3.38 -14.85 -4.96
N CYS A 30 2.85 -13.98 -4.08
CA CYS A 30 1.68 -13.19 -4.41
C CYS A 30 2.05 -12.11 -5.43
N TRP A 31 1.20 -11.95 -6.43
CA TRP A 31 1.33 -10.94 -7.48
C TRP A 31 0.16 -9.95 -7.47
N SER A 32 -0.37 -9.66 -6.29
CA SER A 32 -1.27 -8.55 -6.04
C SER A 32 -0.84 -7.78 -4.78
N TRP A 33 -0.84 -6.46 -4.87
CA TRP A 33 -0.28 -5.59 -3.82
C TRP A 33 -0.89 -4.19 -3.87
N PHE A 34 -0.53 -3.38 -2.88
CA PHE A 34 -0.88 -1.96 -2.80
C PHE A 34 0.36 -1.09 -2.99
N GLU A 35 0.18 0.03 -3.68
CA GLU A 35 1.18 1.10 -3.79
C GLU A 35 0.56 2.43 -3.36
N ALA A 36 1.38 3.37 -2.92
CA ALA A 36 1.00 4.75 -2.72
C ALA A 36 1.93 5.72 -3.43
N ASP A 37 1.38 6.85 -3.87
CA ASP A 37 2.15 8.06 -4.16
C ASP A 37 1.39 9.30 -3.68
N VAL A 38 2.09 10.43 -3.63
CA VAL A 38 1.49 11.74 -3.39
C VAL A 38 1.56 12.56 -4.67
N TYR A 39 0.43 13.14 -5.05
CA TYR A 39 0.30 14.05 -6.18
C TYR A 39 0.00 15.47 -5.69
N ASN A 40 0.78 16.44 -6.16
CA ASN A 40 0.54 17.85 -5.90
C ASN A 40 -0.07 18.49 -7.15
N ALA A 41 -1.34 18.88 -7.06
CA ALA A 41 -2.06 19.46 -8.19
C ALA A 41 -1.54 20.85 -8.60
N SER A 42 -1.05 21.64 -7.64
CA SER A 42 -0.55 23.00 -7.89
C SER A 42 0.74 23.02 -8.69
N THR A 43 1.60 22.00 -8.51
CA THR A 43 2.87 21.87 -9.24
C THR A 43 2.81 20.85 -10.37
N GLY A 44 1.77 20.02 -10.43
CA GLY A 44 1.65 18.90 -11.37
C GLY A 44 2.64 17.75 -11.10
N THR A 45 3.33 17.75 -9.96
CA THR A 45 4.37 16.75 -9.64
C THR A 45 3.81 15.60 -8.80
N LYS A 46 4.48 14.44 -8.87
CA LYS A 46 4.18 13.28 -8.03
C LYS A 46 5.45 12.67 -7.47
N THR A 47 5.33 12.01 -6.31
CA THR A 47 6.41 11.19 -5.77
C THR A 47 6.57 9.90 -6.55
N ALA A 48 7.67 9.18 -6.32
CA ALA A 48 7.76 7.78 -6.71
C ALA A 48 6.65 6.98 -6.03
N ARG A 49 6.19 5.90 -6.69
CA ARG A 49 5.28 4.94 -6.07
C ARG A 49 6.04 4.05 -5.12
N VAL A 50 5.51 3.90 -3.92
CA VAL A 50 6.07 3.01 -2.90
C VAL A 50 5.08 1.89 -2.63
N LYS A 51 5.59 0.66 -2.59
CA LYS A 51 4.79 -0.50 -2.19
C LYS A 51 4.41 -0.40 -0.71
N ILE A 52 3.12 -0.59 -0.42
CA ILE A 52 2.60 -0.65 0.95
C ILE A 52 2.68 -2.10 1.48
N GLN A 53 2.04 -3.03 0.77
CA GLN A 53 1.81 -4.40 1.25
C GLN A 53 1.39 -5.32 0.10
N ASP A 54 1.82 -6.58 0.14
CA ASP A 54 1.30 -7.69 -0.68
C ASP A 54 0.07 -8.33 -0.05
N ASN A 55 -0.86 -8.84 -0.85
CA ASN A 55 -1.87 -9.77 -0.34
C ASN A 55 -1.24 -11.12 0.04
N LEU A 56 -2.01 -11.97 0.74
CA LEU A 56 -1.65 -13.38 0.87
C LEU A 56 -1.87 -14.12 -0.45
N HIS A 57 -0.96 -15.04 -0.76
CA HIS A 57 -0.95 -15.83 -1.98
C HIS A 57 -2.09 -16.83 -2.01
N ALA A 58 -2.91 -16.77 -3.07
CA ALA A 58 -4.00 -17.69 -3.39
C ALA A 58 -4.99 -17.92 -2.26
N ILE A 59 -5.32 -16.86 -1.51
CA ILE A 59 -6.34 -16.91 -0.46
C ILE A 59 -7.56 -16.14 -0.96
N PRO A 60 -8.75 -16.77 -1.02
CA PRO A 60 -9.99 -16.10 -1.45
C PRO A 60 -10.66 -15.32 -0.31
N ASP A 61 -10.29 -15.60 0.94
CA ASP A 61 -10.82 -14.90 2.10
C ASP A 61 -10.13 -13.56 2.29
N PHE A 62 -10.92 -12.54 2.62
CA PHE A 62 -10.41 -11.22 2.94
C PHE A 62 -9.47 -11.24 4.14
N THR A 63 -8.29 -10.69 3.95
CA THR A 63 -7.25 -10.59 4.96
C THR A 63 -7.07 -9.14 5.38
N PHE A 64 -7.02 -8.92 6.70
CA PHE A 64 -6.76 -7.61 7.28
C PHE A 64 -5.27 -7.35 7.45
N HIS A 65 -4.76 -6.32 6.78
CA HIS A 65 -3.38 -5.87 6.88
C HIS A 65 -3.30 -4.52 7.60
N LYS A 66 -2.40 -4.42 8.58
CA LYS A 66 -2.11 -3.18 9.33
C LYS A 66 -0.66 -2.76 9.09
N ILE A 67 -0.47 -1.63 8.43
CA ILE A 67 0.85 -1.08 8.10
C ILE A 67 1.00 0.28 8.79
N ILE A 68 2.14 0.48 9.45
CA ILE A 68 2.47 1.75 10.10
C ILE A 68 3.78 2.25 9.51
N TRP A 69 3.77 3.47 8.97
CA TRP A 69 4.97 4.19 8.57
C TRP A 69 5.21 5.36 9.52
N HIS A 70 6.38 5.35 10.15
CA HIS A 70 6.85 6.45 10.99
C HIS A 70 7.89 7.26 10.23
N ARG A 71 7.67 8.56 10.06
CA ARG A 71 8.63 9.44 9.39
C ARG A 71 10.02 9.40 10.04
N GLU A 72 10.09 9.37 11.37
CA GLU A 72 11.36 9.51 12.11
C GLU A 72 12.28 8.28 12.00
N ASN A 73 11.69 7.09 11.82
CA ASN A 73 12.40 5.82 11.83
C ASN A 73 12.27 5.09 10.48
N CYS A 74 12.10 5.84 9.39
CA CYS A 74 11.88 5.25 8.08
C CYS A 74 13.21 5.01 7.35
N GLU A 75 13.63 3.75 7.24
CA GLU A 75 14.83 3.41 6.47
C GLU A 75 14.64 3.63 4.97
N ASN A 76 13.39 3.56 4.49
CA ASN A 76 13.05 3.74 3.08
C ASN A 76 12.87 5.23 2.73
N LYS A 77 13.86 5.79 2.03
CA LYS A 77 13.87 7.20 1.62
C LYS A 77 12.73 7.59 0.68
N ASP A 78 12.13 6.66 -0.07
CA ASP A 78 10.97 6.97 -0.89
C ASP A 78 9.70 7.12 -0.05
N ILE A 79 9.56 6.36 1.05
CA ILE A 79 8.48 6.57 2.02
C ILE A 79 8.66 7.91 2.73
N GLU A 80 9.88 8.26 3.18
CA GLU A 80 10.14 9.57 3.77
C GLU A 80 9.74 10.71 2.83
N ARG A 81 10.16 10.64 1.56
CA ARG A 81 9.81 11.64 0.53
C ARG A 81 8.30 11.69 0.27
N LEU A 82 7.62 10.55 0.28
CA LEU A 82 6.17 10.47 0.14
C LEU A 82 5.46 11.19 1.28
N ILE A 83 5.87 10.92 2.53
CA ILE A 83 5.32 11.58 3.71
C ILE A 83 5.60 13.09 3.66
N ASP A 84 6.81 13.50 3.31
CA ASP A 84 7.20 14.92 3.21
C ASP A 84 6.46 15.68 2.11
N ALA A 85 6.08 14.99 1.02
CA ALA A 85 5.31 15.58 -0.06
C ALA A 85 3.83 15.81 0.31
N LEU A 86 3.32 15.17 1.37
CA LEU A 86 1.94 15.32 1.79
C LEU A 86 1.72 16.63 2.55
N VAL A 87 1.53 17.70 1.78
CA VAL A 87 1.18 19.03 2.27
C VAL A 87 -0.30 19.33 2.03
N SER A 88 -0.81 20.43 2.59
CA SER A 88 -2.18 20.87 2.32
C SER A 88 -2.42 21.04 0.81
N GLY A 89 -3.52 20.50 0.32
CA GLY A 89 -3.87 20.47 -1.11
C GLY A 89 -3.22 19.33 -1.91
N ALA A 90 -2.29 18.57 -1.34
CA ALA A 90 -1.80 17.35 -1.97
C ALA A 90 -2.82 16.21 -1.88
N THR A 91 -2.75 15.27 -2.82
CA THR A 91 -3.59 14.07 -2.86
C THR A 91 -2.74 12.84 -2.61
N LEU A 92 -3.05 12.10 -1.54
CA LEU A 92 -2.56 10.74 -1.37
C LEU A 92 -3.36 9.81 -2.28
N ARG A 93 -2.67 9.05 -3.14
CA ARG A 93 -3.30 8.07 -4.03
C ARG A 93 -2.85 6.67 -3.65
N ILE A 94 -3.80 5.74 -3.59
CA ILE A 94 -3.54 4.33 -3.33
C ILE A 94 -3.95 3.53 -4.56
N PHE A 95 -3.08 2.61 -4.96
CA PHE A 95 -3.28 1.77 -6.14
C PHE A 95 -3.33 0.32 -5.70
N ALA A 96 -4.48 -0.33 -5.89
CA ALA A 96 -4.56 -1.79 -5.85
C ALA A 96 -4.02 -2.34 -7.19
N LYS A 97 -3.03 -3.22 -7.11
CA LYS A 97 -2.29 -3.75 -8.25
C LYS A 97 -2.44 -5.26 -8.33
N ALA A 98 -2.45 -5.76 -9.56
CA ALA A 98 -2.25 -7.17 -9.89
C ALA A 98 -1.32 -7.23 -11.12
N ARG A 99 -0.42 -8.22 -11.16
CA ARG A 99 0.62 -8.29 -12.20
C ARG A 99 0.11 -8.82 -13.54
N PHE A 100 -0.74 -9.83 -13.52
CA PHE A 100 -1.13 -10.58 -14.71
C PHE A 100 -2.57 -10.28 -15.11
N GLY A 101 -2.89 -10.35 -16.41
CA GLY A 101 -4.20 -9.95 -16.94
C GLY A 101 -5.39 -10.77 -16.42
N GLY A 102 -5.16 -11.97 -15.88
CA GLY A 102 -6.17 -12.79 -15.22
C GLY A 102 -6.18 -12.69 -13.69
N TRP A 103 -5.31 -11.86 -13.11
CA TRP A 103 -5.23 -11.65 -11.67
C TRP A 103 -6.02 -10.40 -11.29
N ALA A 104 -6.62 -10.43 -10.11
CA ALA A 104 -7.34 -9.32 -9.54
C ALA A 104 -6.89 -9.10 -8.09
N ASN A 105 -6.90 -7.84 -7.68
CA ASN A 105 -6.77 -7.47 -6.27
C ASN A 105 -8.15 -7.02 -5.80
N TYR A 106 -8.80 -7.86 -5.00
CA TYR A 106 -10.12 -7.59 -4.46
C TYR A 106 -9.98 -6.80 -3.18
N VAL A 107 -10.65 -5.65 -3.11
CA VAL A 107 -10.49 -4.70 -2.02
C VAL A 107 -11.86 -4.42 -1.42
N MET A 108 -12.02 -4.81 -0.15
CA MET A 108 -13.23 -4.49 0.62
C MET A 108 -13.10 -3.11 1.26
N ARG A 109 -11.91 -2.79 1.77
CA ARG A 109 -11.69 -1.55 2.52
C ARG A 109 -10.25 -1.07 2.39
N VAL A 110 -10.13 0.23 2.25
CA VAL A 110 -8.89 0.99 2.46
C VAL A 110 -9.22 2.10 3.43
N GLN A 111 -8.53 2.12 4.57
CA GLN A 111 -8.57 3.23 5.51
C GLN A 111 -7.15 3.72 5.73
N VAL A 112 -6.97 5.03 5.61
CA VAL A 112 -5.72 5.71 5.91
C VAL A 112 -5.96 6.69 7.03
N THR A 113 -5.16 6.60 8.08
CA THR A 113 -5.13 7.60 9.15
C THR A 113 -3.77 8.26 9.14
N ILE A 114 -3.76 9.59 9.05
CA ILE A 114 -2.55 10.40 9.09
C ILE A 114 -2.57 11.17 10.40
N VAL A 115 -1.53 11.00 11.19
CA VAL A 115 -1.36 11.70 12.47
C VAL A 115 -0.19 12.67 12.31
N LEU A 116 -0.46 13.94 12.59
CA LEU A 116 0.52 15.02 12.61
C LEU A 116 0.76 15.38 14.08
N GLU A 117 2.00 15.22 14.53
CA GLU A 117 2.47 15.52 15.90
C GLU A 117 3.52 16.64 15.88
#